data_AF-A0A1N6IXN0-F1
#
_entry.id   AF-A0A1N6IXN0-F1
#
_cell.length_a   1.000
_cell.length_b   1.000
_cell.length_c   1.000
_cell.angle_alpha   90.00
_cell.angle_beta   90.00
_cell.angle_gamma   90.00
#
_symmetry.space_group_name_H-M   'P 1'
#
loop_
_entity.id
_entity.type
_entity.pdbx_description
1 polymer ?
#
loop_
_entity_poly.entity_id
_entity_poly.type
_entity_poly.pdbx_seq_one_letter_code
_entity_poly.pdbx_strand_id
1 'polypeptide(L)'
;MGRQDMPKDVQMEITGPDGRSVAFTGGDLERAAAGFLDALTVSAARHVVETGKASVTGLQRQFGIGYARASALMEALEAEGVVTAANHVGKREVAVDELPGAFRVAEGIGAMVGAAASNGRAPMKETAEDAEVREGVYRVAADELRSFCERFERLEAEKKDIADQMKEVMAEAKARGYDTKVLRKVIALRKRDRDDIAEEEAVLQLYREALGV
;
A
#
# COMPACT_ATOMS: atom_id res chain seq x y z
N MET A 1 17.32 34.06 23.96
CA MET A 1 16.49 34.12 22.74
C MET A 1 15.54 32.94 22.74
N GLY A 2 14.26 33.17 23.06
CA GLY A 2 13.23 32.13 23.04
C GLY A 2 12.85 31.80 21.60
N ARG A 3 12.77 30.49 21.29
CA ARG A 3 12.05 30.01 20.11
C ARG A 3 10.59 30.40 20.34
N GLN A 4 10.11 31.40 19.62
CA GLN A 4 8.69 31.73 19.61
C GLN A 4 7.96 30.55 18.97
N ASP A 5 7.13 29.87 19.75
CA ASP A 5 6.09 28.98 19.24
C ASP A 5 5.23 29.78 18.26
N MET A 6 5.24 29.35 17.01
CA MET A 6 4.44 29.95 15.94
C MET A 6 3.00 29.45 16.11
N PRO A 7 1.99 30.33 16.24
CA PRO A 7 0.61 29.93 16.50
C PRO A 7 0.03 29.13 15.32
N LYS A 8 -0.50 27.93 15.61
CA LYS A 8 -0.97 26.93 14.62
C LYS A 8 -2.25 27.33 13.87
N ASP A 9 -2.91 28.40 14.30
CA ASP A 9 -4.24 28.83 13.80
C ASP A 9 -4.22 30.10 12.93
N VAL A 10 -3.05 30.57 12.50
CA VAL A 10 -2.96 31.74 11.60
C VAL A 10 -3.25 31.29 10.17
N GLN A 11 -4.38 31.71 9.63
CA GLN A 11 -4.69 31.59 8.20
C GLN A 11 -3.78 32.54 7.43
N MET A 12 -2.87 31.98 6.64
CA MET A 12 -2.01 32.74 5.73
C MET A 12 -2.52 32.55 4.30
N GLU A 13 -2.63 33.65 3.57
CA GLU A 13 -3.12 33.67 2.19
C GLU A 13 -1.95 34.01 1.27
N ILE A 14 -1.57 33.07 0.41
CA ILE A 14 -0.60 33.32 -0.67
C ILE A 14 -1.38 33.46 -1.97
N THR A 15 -1.14 34.55 -2.68
CA THR A 15 -1.66 34.80 -4.02
C THR A 15 -0.61 34.39 -5.04
N GLY A 16 -0.95 33.42 -5.89
CA GLY A 16 -0.11 32.96 -6.99
C GLY A 16 0.00 33.98 -8.14
N PRO A 17 0.96 33.80 -9.07
CA PRO A 17 1.16 34.66 -10.24
C PRO A 17 -0.02 34.64 -11.24
N ASP A 18 -0.94 33.70 -11.09
CA ASP A 18 -2.21 33.55 -11.82
C ASP A 18 -3.39 34.29 -11.15
N GLY A 19 -3.15 35.03 -10.06
CA GLY A 19 -4.15 35.81 -9.34
C GLY A 19 -5.08 34.98 -8.45
N ARG A 20 -4.81 33.68 -8.28
CA ARG A 20 -5.56 32.81 -7.37
C ARG A 20 -4.95 32.85 -5.97
N SER A 21 -5.79 33.09 -4.98
CA SER A 21 -5.42 33.16 -3.58
C SER A 21 -5.75 31.84 -2.89
N VAL A 22 -4.79 31.31 -2.14
CA VAL A 22 -4.93 30.05 -1.40
C VAL A 22 -4.66 30.32 0.07
N ALA A 23 -5.69 30.08 0.90
CA ALA A 23 -5.56 30.09 2.35
C ALA A 23 -5.03 28.72 2.83
N PHE A 24 -4.01 28.74 3.67
CA PHE A 24 -3.47 27.57 4.35
C PHE A 24 -3.14 27.89 5.81
N THR A 25 -3.10 26.86 6.65
CA THR A 25 -2.80 26.98 8.07
C THR A 25 -1.36 26.57 8.38
N GLY A 26 -0.84 26.99 9.54
CA GLY A 26 0.46 26.51 10.03
C GLY A 26 0.50 24.98 10.16
N GLY A 27 -0.62 24.35 10.49
CA GLY A 27 -0.77 22.88 10.50
C GLY A 27 -0.73 22.23 9.11
N ASP A 28 -1.09 22.94 8.05
CA ASP A 28 -0.95 22.44 6.67
C ASP A 28 0.52 22.50 6.21
N LEU A 29 1.24 23.53 6.62
CA LEU A 29 2.67 23.66 6.35
C LEU A 29 3.50 22.64 7.14
N GLU A 30 3.16 22.38 8.40
CA GLU A 30 3.80 21.35 9.23
C GLU A 30 3.55 19.94 8.66
N ARG A 31 2.33 19.65 8.16
CA ARG A 31 2.01 18.40 7.45
C ARG A 31 2.74 18.27 6.11
N ALA A 32 2.86 19.36 5.35
CA ALA A 32 3.62 19.37 4.09
C ALA A 32 5.14 19.22 4.33
N ALA A 33 5.69 19.86 5.37
CA ALA A 33 7.10 19.79 5.73
C ALA A 33 7.50 18.45 6.36
N ALA A 34 6.56 17.71 6.96
CA ALA A 34 6.78 16.38 7.52
C ALA A 34 7.02 15.28 6.46
N GLY A 35 6.99 15.59 5.16
CA GLY A 35 7.57 14.75 4.11
C GLY A 35 6.83 13.44 3.81
N PHE A 36 5.51 13.39 3.98
CA PHE A 36 4.75 12.13 3.86
C PHE A 36 3.80 12.00 2.65
N LEU A 37 3.77 12.97 1.74
CA LEU A 37 3.00 12.86 0.49
C LEU A 37 3.96 12.77 -0.70
N ASP A 38 4.14 11.55 -1.22
CA ASP A 38 4.88 11.37 -2.46
C ASP A 38 4.16 12.07 -3.63
N ALA A 39 4.93 12.50 -4.63
CA ALA A 39 4.41 13.23 -5.79
C ALA A 39 3.28 12.48 -6.52
N LEU A 40 3.31 11.15 -6.50
CA LEU A 40 2.26 10.30 -7.05
C LEU A 40 0.98 10.38 -6.20
N THR A 41 1.06 10.45 -4.88
CA THR A 41 -0.11 10.65 -4.00
C THR A 41 -0.79 12.00 -4.24
N VAL A 42 -0.03 13.08 -4.43
CA VAL A 42 -0.58 14.39 -4.80
C VAL A 42 -1.27 14.34 -6.17
N SER A 43 -0.63 13.70 -7.15
CA SER A 43 -1.19 13.53 -8.49
C SER A 43 -2.45 12.66 -8.50
N ALA A 44 -2.48 11.60 -7.68
CA ALA A 44 -3.64 10.74 -7.51
C ALA A 44 -4.80 11.47 -6.82
N ALA A 45 -4.53 12.26 -5.77
CA ALA A 45 -5.53 13.09 -5.10
C ALA A 45 -6.22 14.01 -6.12
N ARG A 46 -5.42 14.70 -6.94
CA ARG A 46 -5.92 15.60 -7.97
C ARG A 46 -6.82 14.88 -8.97
N HIS A 47 -6.38 13.75 -9.49
CA HIS A 47 -7.18 12.98 -10.45
C HIS A 47 -8.49 12.48 -9.84
N VAL A 48 -8.49 12.07 -8.58
CA VAL A 48 -9.70 11.61 -7.88
C VAL A 48 -10.70 12.75 -7.69
N VAL A 49 -10.24 13.95 -7.31
CA VAL A 49 -11.09 15.14 -7.19
C VAL A 49 -11.60 15.60 -8.56
N GLU A 50 -10.76 15.65 -9.59
CA GLU A 50 -11.16 16.03 -10.95
C GLU A 50 -12.18 15.07 -11.58
N THR A 51 -12.03 13.77 -11.36
CA THR A 51 -12.91 12.75 -11.95
C THR A 51 -14.14 12.42 -11.12
N GLY A 52 -14.15 12.79 -9.83
CA GLY A 52 -15.16 12.40 -8.86
C GLY A 52 -15.21 10.88 -8.61
N LYS A 53 -14.18 10.12 -8.99
CA LYS A 53 -14.18 8.65 -8.96
C LYS A 53 -13.02 8.12 -8.12
N ALA A 54 -13.34 7.60 -6.94
CA ALA A 54 -12.36 7.01 -6.04
C ALA A 54 -12.38 5.47 -6.16
N SER A 55 -11.54 4.91 -7.04
CA SER A 55 -11.42 3.45 -7.21
C SER A 55 -9.97 2.98 -7.41
N VAL A 56 -9.61 1.89 -6.73
CA VAL A 56 -8.26 1.29 -6.82
C VAL A 56 -7.93 0.93 -8.28
N THR A 57 -8.85 0.27 -8.98
CA THR A 57 -8.66 -0.13 -10.38
C THR A 57 -8.57 1.05 -11.34
N GLY A 58 -9.25 2.17 -11.04
CA GLY A 58 -9.13 3.42 -11.79
C GLY A 58 -7.72 4.01 -11.67
N LEU A 59 -7.20 4.09 -10.43
CA LEU A 59 -5.84 4.58 -10.18
C LEU A 59 -4.76 3.67 -10.81
N GLN A 60 -4.93 2.36 -10.77
CA GLN A 60 -4.01 1.41 -11.43
C GLN A 60 -3.87 1.70 -12.93
N ARG A 61 -4.99 1.96 -13.63
CA ARG A 61 -4.99 2.22 -15.07
C ARG A 61 -4.45 3.61 -15.41
N GLN A 62 -4.85 4.62 -14.64
CA GLN A 62 -4.46 6.01 -14.89
C GLN A 62 -2.95 6.22 -14.68
N PHE A 63 -2.38 5.60 -13.65
CA PHE A 63 -0.99 5.80 -13.25
C PHE A 63 -0.08 4.61 -13.57
N GLY A 64 -0.60 3.54 -14.16
CA GLY A 64 0.18 2.36 -14.54
C GLY A 64 0.77 1.59 -13.36
N ILE A 65 0.13 1.65 -12.18
CA ILE A 65 0.65 1.11 -10.93
C ILE A 65 0.01 -0.23 -10.54
N GLY A 66 0.75 -1.04 -9.78
CA GLY A 66 0.25 -2.30 -9.22
C GLY A 66 -0.79 -2.12 -8.11
N TYR A 67 -1.53 -3.19 -7.79
CA TYR A 67 -2.63 -3.18 -6.83
C TYR A 67 -2.22 -2.71 -5.43
N ALA A 68 -1.09 -3.20 -4.91
CA ALA A 68 -0.60 -2.83 -3.59
C ALA A 68 -0.32 -1.32 -3.49
N ARG A 69 0.29 -0.74 -4.54
CA ARG A 69 0.56 0.70 -4.58
C ARG A 69 -0.72 1.51 -4.70
N ALA A 70 -1.64 1.11 -5.57
CA ALA A 70 -2.92 1.79 -5.70
C ALA A 70 -3.78 1.72 -4.42
N SER A 71 -3.70 0.61 -3.68
CA SER A 71 -4.38 0.46 -2.38
C SER A 71 -3.79 1.40 -1.34
N ALA A 72 -2.45 1.45 -1.24
CA ALA A 72 -1.75 2.37 -0.34
C ALA A 72 -2.06 3.85 -0.66
N LEU A 73 -2.19 4.21 -1.95
CA LEU A 73 -2.65 5.54 -2.34
C LEU A 73 -4.07 5.83 -1.85
N MET A 74 -5.00 4.90 -2.01
CA MET A 74 -6.38 5.07 -1.56
C MET A 74 -6.50 5.18 -0.03
N GLU A 75 -5.67 4.45 0.71
CA GLU A 75 -5.56 4.58 2.17
C GLU A 75 -5.00 5.95 2.58
N ALA A 76 -3.96 6.45 1.90
CA ALA A 76 -3.41 7.77 2.14
C ALA A 76 -4.44 8.89 1.85
N LEU A 77 -5.21 8.75 0.75
CA LEU A 77 -6.29 9.68 0.41
C LEU A 77 -7.43 9.66 1.44
N GLU A 78 -7.73 8.50 2.03
CA GLU A 78 -8.71 8.36 3.10
C GLU A 78 -8.22 8.98 4.41
N ALA A 79 -6.96 8.75 4.78
CA ALA A 79 -6.34 9.31 5.98
C ALA A 79 -6.33 10.84 5.98
N GLU A 80 -6.13 11.43 4.79
CA GLU A 80 -6.16 12.88 4.60
C GLU A 80 -7.56 13.44 4.31
N GLY A 81 -8.59 12.59 4.32
CA GLY A 81 -9.99 13.00 4.16
C GLY A 81 -10.40 13.40 2.73
N VAL A 82 -9.63 13.04 1.71
CA VAL A 82 -9.98 13.27 0.30
C VAL A 82 -11.04 12.27 -0.17
N VAL A 83 -11.02 11.05 0.38
CA VAL A 83 -11.91 9.94 0.02
C VAL A 83 -12.58 9.40 1.28
N THR A 84 -13.85 9.01 1.18
CA THR A 84 -14.57 8.38 2.30
C THR A 84 -14.09 6.95 2.54
N ALA A 85 -14.37 6.44 3.75
CA ALA A 85 -14.22 5.03 4.04
C ALA A 85 -15.00 4.16 3.02
N ALA A 86 -14.48 2.95 2.77
CA ALA A 86 -15.14 2.00 1.90
C ALA A 86 -16.50 1.58 2.48
N ASN A 87 -17.54 1.62 1.67
CA ASN A 87 -18.84 1.06 2.06
C ASN A 87 -18.82 -0.48 2.03
N HIS A 88 -19.93 -1.12 2.41
CA HIS A 88 -20.09 -2.58 2.42
C HIS A 88 -19.90 -3.28 1.06
N VAL A 89 -19.82 -2.52 -0.04
CA VAL A 89 -19.56 -3.00 -1.42
C VAL A 89 -18.16 -2.58 -1.89
N GLY A 90 -17.35 -1.96 -1.04
CA GLY A 90 -16.02 -1.47 -1.38
C GLY A 90 -15.99 -0.20 -2.23
N LYS A 91 -17.13 0.46 -2.46
CA LYS A 91 -17.16 1.76 -3.13
C LYS A 91 -16.74 2.85 -2.13
N ARG A 92 -15.97 3.80 -2.64
CA ARG A 92 -15.53 4.99 -1.93
C ARG A 92 -15.99 6.22 -2.70
N GLU A 93 -16.41 7.24 -1.99
CA GLU A 93 -16.86 8.51 -2.57
C GLU A 93 -15.83 9.59 -2.30
N VAL A 94 -15.76 10.59 -3.17
CA VAL A 94 -14.86 11.72 -2.98
C VAL A 94 -15.52 12.65 -1.96
N ALA A 95 -14.82 12.91 -0.85
CA ALA A 95 -15.37 13.66 0.28
C ALA A 95 -15.21 15.18 0.13
N VAL A 96 -14.38 15.62 -0.82
CA VAL A 96 -14.01 17.03 -1.03
C VAL A 96 -14.22 17.46 -2.48
N ASP A 97 -14.80 18.63 -2.68
CA ASP A 97 -14.96 19.25 -4.01
C ASP A 97 -13.66 19.94 -4.49
N GLU A 98 -12.78 20.30 -3.56
CA GLU A 98 -11.49 20.92 -3.83
C GLU A 98 -10.38 20.26 -3.00
N LEU A 99 -9.16 20.18 -3.55
CA LEU A 99 -8.02 19.60 -2.85
C LEU A 99 -7.71 20.34 -1.54
N PRO A 100 -7.55 19.63 -0.42
CA PRO A 100 -7.16 20.23 0.86
C PRO A 100 -5.86 21.04 0.75
N GLY A 101 -5.72 22.07 1.59
CA GLY A 101 -4.57 22.98 1.59
C GLY A 101 -3.22 22.26 1.64
N ALA A 102 -3.10 21.16 2.38
CA ALA A 102 -1.89 20.34 2.45
C ALA A 102 -1.45 19.76 1.09
N PHE A 103 -2.40 19.28 0.26
CA PHE A 103 -2.10 18.78 -1.08
C PHE A 103 -1.78 19.91 -2.06
N ARG A 104 -2.41 21.08 -1.91
CA ARG A 104 -2.12 22.25 -2.74
C ARG A 104 -0.79 22.91 -2.39
N VAL A 105 -0.39 22.90 -1.12
CA VAL A 105 0.96 23.32 -0.67
C VAL A 105 2.00 22.31 -1.15
N ALA A 106 1.72 20.99 -1.07
CA ALA A 106 2.60 19.97 -1.64
C ALA A 106 2.69 20.06 -3.17
N GLU A 107 1.60 20.39 -3.87
CA GLU A 107 1.57 20.68 -5.30
C GLU A 107 2.32 21.98 -5.62
N GLY A 108 2.20 23.02 -4.79
CA GLY A 108 2.90 24.30 -4.94
C GLY A 108 4.41 24.21 -4.68
N ILE A 109 4.82 23.46 -3.67
CA ILE A 109 6.24 23.14 -3.41
C ILE A 109 6.76 22.20 -4.50
N GLY A 110 6.00 21.17 -4.87
CA GLY A 110 6.29 20.26 -5.97
C GLY A 110 6.33 20.95 -7.33
N ALA A 111 5.56 22.02 -7.53
CA ALA A 111 5.57 22.88 -8.71
C ALA A 111 6.64 23.97 -8.62
N MET A 112 7.12 24.38 -7.44
CA MET A 112 8.32 25.23 -7.33
C MET A 112 9.60 24.42 -7.61
N VAL A 113 9.69 23.20 -7.09
CA VAL A 113 10.77 22.24 -7.41
C VAL A 113 10.62 21.72 -8.85
N GLY A 114 9.39 21.55 -9.32
CA GLY A 114 9.03 21.13 -10.66
C GLY A 114 9.15 22.23 -11.72
N ALA A 115 8.93 23.51 -11.39
CA ALA A 115 9.11 24.65 -12.30
C ALA A 115 10.60 24.96 -12.52
N ALA A 116 11.46 24.64 -11.55
CA ALA A 116 12.90 24.57 -11.81
C ALA A 116 13.24 23.48 -12.84
N ALA A 117 12.41 22.43 -12.96
CA ALA A 117 12.54 21.38 -13.98
C ALA A 117 11.72 21.64 -15.27
N SER A 118 10.69 22.49 -15.26
CA SER A 118 9.72 22.62 -16.35
C SER A 118 9.72 23.96 -17.09
N ASN A 119 10.64 24.89 -16.80
CA ASN A 119 10.78 26.10 -17.61
C ASN A 119 11.48 25.78 -18.96
N GLY A 120 10.68 25.45 -19.97
CA GLY A 120 10.92 25.84 -21.36
C GLY A 120 12.26 25.47 -22.02
N ARG A 121 12.92 24.38 -21.61
CA ARG A 121 14.03 23.83 -22.41
C ARG A 121 13.42 22.93 -23.49
N ALA A 122 13.60 23.29 -24.76
CA ALA A 122 13.39 22.39 -25.89
C ALA A 122 13.95 21.00 -25.54
N PRO A 123 13.32 19.88 -25.96
CA PRO A 123 13.70 18.54 -25.53
C PRO A 123 15.21 18.40 -25.73
N MET A 124 15.95 18.41 -24.62
CA MET A 124 17.38 18.16 -24.69
C MET A 124 17.52 16.80 -25.36
N LYS A 125 18.45 16.69 -26.30
CA LYS A 125 18.94 15.37 -26.68
C LYS A 125 19.30 14.68 -25.37
N GLU A 126 18.71 13.52 -25.08
CA GLU A 126 19.19 12.67 -23.99
C GLU A 126 20.71 12.66 -24.08
N THR A 127 21.38 13.16 -23.04
CA THR A 127 22.83 13.02 -23.01
C THR A 127 23.14 11.54 -22.86
N ALA A 128 24.27 11.10 -23.38
CA ALA A 128 24.67 9.70 -23.23
C ALA A 128 24.71 9.28 -21.75
N GLU A 129 25.01 10.23 -20.86
CA GLU A 129 25.03 10.05 -19.40
C GLU A 129 23.62 9.84 -18.82
N ASP A 130 22.61 10.59 -19.27
CA ASP A 130 21.21 10.41 -18.83
C ASP A 130 20.63 9.06 -19.28
N ALA A 131 20.97 8.63 -20.51
CA ALA A 131 20.57 7.33 -21.03
C ALA A 131 21.24 6.18 -20.27
N GLU A 132 22.49 6.35 -19.85
CA GLU A 132 23.25 5.37 -19.08
C GLU A 132 22.73 5.23 -17.63
N VAL A 133 22.37 6.34 -16.99
CA VAL A 133 21.70 6.31 -15.67
C VAL A 133 20.36 5.62 -15.76
N ARG A 134 19.56 5.93 -16.78
CA ARG A 134 18.28 5.27 -17.04
C ARG A 134 18.47 3.77 -17.24
N GLU A 135 19.40 3.35 -18.10
CA GLU A 135 19.72 1.95 -18.34
C GLU A 135 20.21 1.27 -17.06
N GLY A 136 21.01 1.95 -16.24
CA GLY A 136 21.43 1.49 -14.91
C GLY A 136 20.25 1.24 -13.97
N VAL A 137 19.28 2.17 -13.92
CA VAL A 137 18.06 2.01 -13.13
C VAL A 137 17.22 0.82 -13.63
N TYR A 138 17.09 0.64 -14.94
CA TYR A 138 16.40 -0.53 -15.50
C TYR A 138 17.13 -1.85 -15.24
N ARG A 139 18.47 -1.86 -15.27
CA ARG A 139 19.26 -3.05 -14.93
C ARG A 139 19.07 -3.43 -13.46
N VAL A 140 19.13 -2.47 -12.54
CA VAL A 140 18.89 -2.72 -11.10
C VAL A 140 17.48 -3.27 -10.86
N ALA A 141 16.46 -2.68 -11.49
CA ALA A 141 15.08 -3.18 -11.39
C ALA A 141 14.90 -4.57 -12.04
N ALA A 142 15.57 -4.84 -13.16
CA ALA A 142 15.56 -6.14 -13.82
C ALA A 142 16.26 -7.22 -12.99
N ASP A 143 17.34 -6.88 -12.30
CA ASP A 143 18.08 -7.78 -11.41
C ASP A 143 17.26 -8.12 -10.16
N GLU A 144 16.54 -7.14 -9.60
CA GLU A 144 15.60 -7.38 -8.50
C GLU A 144 14.46 -8.31 -8.92
N LEU A 145 13.86 -8.07 -10.09
CA LEU A 145 12.80 -8.93 -10.64
C LEU A 145 13.31 -10.37 -10.84
N ARG A 146 14.53 -10.51 -11.39
CA ARG A 146 15.17 -11.82 -11.57
C ARG A 146 15.40 -12.53 -10.24
N SER A 147 15.85 -11.81 -9.21
CA SER A 147 16.01 -12.35 -7.85
C SER A 147 14.70 -12.84 -7.24
N PHE A 148 13.58 -12.15 -7.48
CA PHE A 148 12.26 -12.64 -7.05
C PHE A 148 11.86 -13.93 -7.77
N CYS A 149 12.04 -13.97 -9.10
CA CYS A 149 11.75 -15.16 -9.90
C CYS A 149 12.58 -16.37 -9.43
N GLU A 150 13.90 -16.22 -9.29
CA GLU A 150 14.79 -17.31 -8.87
C GLU A 150 14.46 -17.82 -7.46
N ARG A 151 14.18 -16.92 -6.51
CA ARG A 151 13.75 -17.32 -5.16
C ARG A 151 12.44 -18.08 -5.18
N PHE A 152 11.49 -17.66 -6.02
CA PHE A 152 10.19 -18.32 -6.14
C PHE A 152 10.34 -19.71 -6.77
N GLU A 153 11.10 -19.84 -7.86
CA GLU A 153 11.37 -21.12 -8.52
C GLU A 153 12.06 -22.12 -7.57
N ARG A 154 13.02 -21.64 -6.76
CA ARG A 154 13.65 -22.48 -5.73
C ARG A 154 12.63 -22.97 -4.70
N LEU A 155 11.78 -22.08 -4.18
CA LEU A 155 10.72 -22.46 -3.23
C LEU A 155 9.71 -23.44 -3.84
N GLU A 156 9.41 -23.31 -5.13
CA GLU A 156 8.52 -24.23 -5.83
C GLU A 156 9.14 -25.63 -5.96
N ALA A 157 10.43 -25.69 -6.29
CA ALA A 157 11.20 -26.94 -6.31
C ALA A 157 11.24 -27.59 -4.91
N GLU A 158 11.58 -26.84 -3.87
CA GLU A 158 11.58 -27.32 -2.48
C GLU A 158 10.21 -27.84 -2.05
N LYS A 159 9.13 -27.11 -2.40
CA LYS A 159 7.75 -27.53 -2.11
C LYS A 159 7.41 -28.85 -2.79
N LYS A 160 7.85 -29.04 -4.04
CA LYS A 160 7.65 -30.29 -4.78
C LYS A 160 8.43 -31.44 -4.14
N ASP A 161 9.69 -31.22 -3.81
CA ASP A 161 10.54 -32.23 -3.15
C ASP A 161 9.96 -32.65 -1.81
N ILE A 162 9.52 -31.70 -0.97
CA ILE A 162 8.84 -31.98 0.30
C ILE A 162 7.55 -32.77 0.05
N ALA A 163 6.75 -32.40 -0.95
CA ALA A 163 5.52 -33.11 -1.27
C ALA A 163 5.77 -34.56 -1.69
N ASP A 164 6.86 -34.83 -2.41
CA ASP A 164 7.25 -36.18 -2.80
C ASP A 164 7.79 -36.97 -1.59
N GLN A 165 8.62 -36.36 -0.73
CA GLN A 165 9.03 -36.95 0.55
C GLN A 165 7.83 -37.31 1.44
N MET A 166 6.81 -36.44 1.52
CA MET A 166 5.57 -36.73 2.26
C MET A 166 4.85 -37.96 1.69
N LYS A 167 4.85 -38.16 0.37
CA LYS A 167 4.25 -39.35 -0.25
C LYS A 167 5.03 -40.61 0.08
N GLU A 168 6.36 -40.55 0.07
CA GLU A 168 7.23 -41.68 0.43
C GLU A 168 6.98 -42.14 1.86
N VAL A 169 6.91 -41.22 2.83
CA VAL A 169 6.59 -41.54 4.23
C VAL A 169 5.20 -42.20 4.35
N MET A 170 4.21 -41.71 3.62
CA MET A 170 2.87 -42.33 3.63
C MET A 170 2.86 -43.70 2.95
N ALA A 171 3.67 -43.92 1.92
CA ALA A 171 3.82 -45.21 1.26
C ALA A 171 4.53 -46.21 2.18
N GLU A 172 5.56 -45.78 2.91
CA GLU A 172 6.27 -46.56 3.92
C GLU A 172 5.34 -46.98 5.07
N ALA A 173 4.53 -46.04 5.57
CA ALA A 173 3.50 -46.32 6.57
C ALA A 173 2.49 -47.37 6.06
N LYS A 174 2.07 -47.26 4.78
CA LYS A 174 1.19 -48.24 4.15
C LYS A 174 1.84 -49.62 4.04
N ALA A 175 3.11 -49.68 3.66
CA ALA A 175 3.87 -50.94 3.55
C ALA A 175 4.01 -51.65 4.90
N ARG A 176 4.11 -50.89 6.00
CA ARG A 176 4.09 -51.40 7.38
C ARG A 176 2.69 -51.80 7.88
N GLY A 177 1.64 -51.59 7.08
CA GLY A 177 0.26 -51.96 7.42
C GLY A 177 -0.55 -50.87 8.13
N TYR A 178 -0.05 -49.62 8.21
CA TYR A 178 -0.83 -48.52 8.77
C TYR A 178 -1.84 -47.95 7.76
N ASP A 179 -3.03 -47.55 8.25
CA ASP A 179 -4.03 -46.87 7.41
C ASP A 179 -3.64 -45.40 7.16
N THR A 180 -3.27 -45.11 5.91
CA THR A 180 -2.86 -43.76 5.47
C THR A 180 -3.96 -42.70 5.58
N LYS A 181 -5.24 -43.06 5.54
CA LYS A 181 -6.36 -42.10 5.69
C LYS A 181 -6.51 -41.70 7.15
N VAL A 182 -6.39 -42.66 8.07
CA VAL A 182 -6.42 -42.40 9.52
C VAL A 182 -5.22 -41.55 9.91
N LEU A 183 -4.01 -41.88 9.42
CA LEU A 183 -2.81 -41.08 9.70
C LEU A 183 -2.95 -39.62 9.24
N ARG A 184 -3.49 -39.35 8.05
CA ARG A 184 -3.75 -37.97 7.59
C ARG A 184 -4.73 -37.24 8.49
N LYS A 185 -5.79 -37.89 8.96
CA LYS A 185 -6.74 -37.31 9.93
C LYS A 185 -6.07 -37.00 11.25
N VAL A 186 -5.24 -37.91 11.77
CA VAL A 186 -4.47 -37.69 13.01
C VAL A 186 -3.51 -36.51 12.85
N ILE A 187 -2.79 -36.41 11.74
CA ILE A 187 -1.90 -35.28 11.46
C ILE A 187 -2.71 -33.97 11.37
N ALA A 188 -3.85 -33.97 10.69
CA ALA A 188 -4.71 -32.78 10.59
C ALA A 188 -5.27 -32.35 11.95
N LEU A 189 -5.70 -33.30 12.79
CA LEU A 189 -6.15 -33.05 14.16
C LEU A 189 -5.02 -32.53 15.05
N ARG A 190 -3.80 -33.04 14.88
CA ARG A 190 -2.60 -32.55 15.57
C ARG A 190 -2.11 -31.19 15.09
N LYS A 191 -2.56 -30.79 13.89
CA LYS A 191 -2.27 -29.47 13.31
C LYS A 191 -3.30 -28.42 13.71
N ARG A 192 -4.49 -28.85 14.17
CA ARG A 192 -5.44 -28.00 14.89
C ARG A 192 -4.80 -27.59 16.20
N ASP A 193 -4.70 -26.29 16.42
CA ASP A 193 -3.73 -25.72 17.34
C ASP A 193 -4.17 -25.89 18.80
N ARG A 194 -3.21 -25.80 19.73
CA ARG A 194 -3.51 -25.84 21.17
C ARG A 194 -4.45 -24.70 21.58
N ASP A 195 -4.43 -23.62 20.81
CA ASP A 195 -5.25 -22.43 20.99
C ASP A 195 -6.66 -22.62 20.42
N ASP A 196 -6.84 -23.32 19.29
CA ASP A 196 -8.18 -23.70 18.79
C ASP A 196 -8.90 -24.61 19.80
N ILE A 197 -8.15 -25.54 20.42
CA ILE A 197 -8.67 -26.42 21.48
C ILE A 197 -9.06 -25.59 22.71
N ALA A 198 -8.23 -24.64 23.12
CA ALA A 198 -8.50 -23.80 24.28
C ALA A 198 -9.70 -22.85 24.06
N GLU A 199 -9.87 -22.30 22.85
CA GLU A 199 -11.03 -21.49 22.49
C GLU A 199 -12.32 -22.32 22.43
N GLU A 200 -12.28 -23.49 21.79
CA GLU A 200 -13.42 -24.42 21.77
C GLU A 200 -13.77 -24.88 23.20
N GLU A 201 -12.79 -25.19 24.04
CA GLU A 201 -13.02 -25.56 25.45
C GLU A 201 -13.59 -24.39 26.27
N ALA A 202 -13.14 -23.16 26.04
CA ALA A 202 -13.69 -21.98 26.73
C ALA A 202 -15.15 -21.71 26.35
N VAL A 203 -15.50 -21.83 25.07
CA VAL A 203 -16.88 -21.71 24.60
C VAL A 203 -17.75 -22.87 25.10
N LEU A 204 -17.20 -24.09 25.12
CA LEU A 204 -17.87 -25.27 25.65
C LEU A 204 -18.15 -25.13 27.15
N GLN A 205 -17.19 -24.61 27.91
CA GLN A 205 -17.33 -24.34 29.34
C GLN A 205 -18.46 -23.33 29.60
N LEU A 206 -18.52 -22.25 28.82
CA LEU A 206 -19.61 -21.27 28.88
C LEU A 206 -20.98 -21.93 28.63
N TYR A 207 -21.09 -22.80 27.64
CA TYR A 207 -22.34 -23.50 27.33
C TYR A 207 -22.73 -24.54 28.38
N ARG A 208 -21.75 -25.21 28.98
CA ARG A 208 -21.96 -26.14 30.09
C ARG A 208 -22.47 -25.44 31.33
N GLU A 209 -21.86 -24.30 31.68
CA GLU A 209 -22.35 -23.45 32.76
C GLU A 209 -23.77 -22.94 32.50
N ALA A 210 -24.07 -22.52 31.27
CA ALA A 210 -25.40 -22.06 30.89
C ALA A 210 -26.47 -23.17 30.91
N LEU A 211 -26.08 -24.41 30.61
CA LEU A 211 -26.97 -25.59 30.60
C LEU A 211 -26.97 -26.36 31.92
N GLY A 212 -26.10 -26.00 32.88
CA GLY A 212 -26.00 -26.63 34.20
C GLY A 212 -25.51 -28.08 34.18
N VAL A 213 -24.66 -28.44 33.21
CA VAL A 213 -24.11 -29.80 33.00
C VAL A 213 -22.60 -29.85 33.09
#